data_AF-A0A524HJV2-F1
#
_entry.id   AF-A0A524HJV2-F1
#
_cell.length_a   1.000
_cell.length_b   1.000
_cell.length_c   1.000
_cell.angle_alpha   90.00
_cell.angle_beta   90.00
_cell.angle_gamma   90.00
#
_symmetry.space_group_name_H-M   'P 1'
#
loop_
_entity.id
_entity.type
_entity.pdbx_description
1 polymer ?
#
loop_
_entity_poly.entity_id
_entity_poly.type
_entity_poly.pdbx_seq_one_letter_code
_entity_poly.pdbx_strand_id
1 'polypeptide(L)'
;MNVVSFQRYKALMKKQIIPFTLIITMLLLITGCNQAASSGGPGDVSSEQIEKEIKPTDEVVISVDVKPEKNDWSNIWIENTNQSEKPRLLLVGDSITDGYYSRVKKRLEGQYYLARYTTSKFVGNPDFQTELTTILNRYEFKIIHVNNGLHGWDYSIDEYQKGLEDLRRIFSNYAPNAKIIWCMTTPVRNEENLDMLGKLNQDVIQRNQTALEIMGENGVLINNLYQEMLGHPEYYQADGYHFNQDGRTAQAELVSSFILKSD
;
A
#
# COMPACT_ATOMS: atom_id res chain seq x y z
N MET A 1 22.01 2.11 -40.28
CA MET A 1 21.60 3.43 -39.71
C MET A 1 20.08 3.46 -39.65
N ASN A 2 19.50 3.21 -38.48
CA ASN A 2 18.06 3.15 -38.27
C ASN A 2 17.67 4.16 -37.19
N VAL A 3 16.91 5.20 -37.57
CA VAL A 3 16.22 6.10 -36.62
C VAL A 3 14.74 6.10 -37.00
N VAL A 4 14.05 4.99 -36.77
CA VAL A 4 12.57 4.94 -36.69
C VAL A 4 12.15 3.74 -35.85
N SER A 5 12.15 3.85 -34.51
CA SER A 5 11.35 2.90 -33.70
C SER A 5 10.93 3.39 -32.30
N PHE A 6 11.48 4.50 -31.80
CA PHE A 6 11.19 4.93 -30.42
C PHE A 6 9.77 5.49 -30.18
N GLN A 7 9.01 5.78 -31.24
CA GLN A 7 7.65 6.33 -31.14
C GLN A 7 6.54 5.26 -31.06
N ARG A 8 6.82 3.96 -31.28
CA ARG A 8 5.81 2.89 -31.13
C ARG A 8 5.73 2.26 -29.73
N TYR A 9 6.75 2.45 -28.90
CA TYR A 9 6.80 1.84 -27.56
C TYR A 9 5.95 2.56 -26.49
N LYS A 10 5.59 3.83 -26.70
CA LYS A 10 4.72 4.59 -25.76
C LYS A 10 3.23 4.24 -25.86
N ALA A 11 2.80 3.48 -26.86
CA ALA A 11 1.38 3.16 -27.06
C ALA A 11 0.95 1.78 -26.49
N LEU A 12 1.89 0.92 -26.10
CA LEU A 12 1.62 -0.46 -25.67
C LEU A 12 1.59 -0.67 -24.15
N MET A 13 1.92 0.34 -23.35
CA MET A 13 1.94 0.27 -21.88
C MET A 13 0.65 0.82 -21.23
N LYS A 14 -0.51 0.78 -21.92
CA LYS A 14 -1.75 1.38 -21.41
C LYS A 14 -2.90 0.43 -21.07
N LYS A 15 -2.73 -0.89 -21.22
CA LYS A 15 -3.65 -1.91 -20.68
C LYS A 15 -2.88 -3.22 -20.49
N GLN A 16 -2.54 -3.61 -19.26
CA GLN A 16 -1.94 -4.91 -18.99
C GLN A 16 -2.97 -5.86 -18.37
N ILE A 17 -3.62 -6.63 -19.25
CA ILE A 17 -3.74 -8.08 -19.07
C ILE A 17 -2.87 -8.63 -20.20
N ILE A 18 -1.71 -9.20 -19.89
CA ILE A 18 -0.88 -9.85 -20.90
C ILE A 18 -1.34 -11.31 -20.95
N PRO A 19 -1.94 -11.80 -22.05
CA PRO A 19 -2.15 -13.22 -22.21
C PRO A 19 -0.80 -13.92 -22.39
N PHE A 20 -0.68 -15.10 -21.77
CA PHE A 20 0.48 -15.98 -21.67
C PHE A 20 1.23 -16.25 -23.00
N THR A 21 0.61 -15.93 -24.14
CA THR A 21 1.13 -16.14 -25.49
C THR A 21 2.26 -15.20 -25.91
N LEU A 22 2.43 -14.03 -25.28
CA LEU A 22 3.45 -13.04 -25.71
C LEU A 22 4.87 -13.30 -25.18
N ILE A 23 5.03 -14.14 -24.15
CA ILE A 23 6.34 -14.47 -23.57
C ILE A 23 7.16 -15.35 -24.53
N ILE A 24 6.49 -16.19 -25.32
CA ILE A 24 7.14 -17.15 -26.24
C ILE A 24 7.83 -16.43 -27.42
N THR A 25 7.28 -15.31 -27.90
CA THR A 25 7.88 -14.59 -29.04
C THR A 25 9.14 -13.81 -28.66
N MET A 26 9.30 -13.46 -27.37
CA MET A 26 10.46 -12.69 -26.90
C MET A 26 11.69 -13.57 -26.66
N LEU A 27 11.51 -14.89 -26.47
CA LEU A 27 12.60 -15.85 -26.27
C LEU A 27 13.23 -16.34 -27.59
N LEU A 28 12.49 -16.33 -28.70
CA LEU A 28 12.96 -16.71 -30.04
C LEU A 28 13.88 -15.68 -30.71
N LEU A 29 13.96 -14.46 -30.19
CA LEU A 29 14.85 -13.41 -30.72
C LEU A 29 16.25 -13.39 -30.06
N ILE A 30 16.44 -14.11 -28.94
CA ILE A 30 17.71 -14.11 -28.18
C ILE A 30 18.61 -15.29 -28.58
N THR A 31 18.05 -16.37 -29.14
CA THR A 31 18.81 -17.53 -29.63
C THR A 31 19.20 -17.47 -31.11
N GLY A 32 18.81 -16.42 -31.84
CA GLY A 32 19.07 -16.26 -33.28
C GLY A 32 20.42 -15.67 -33.69
N CYS A 33 21.31 -15.35 -32.74
CA CYS A 33 22.65 -14.82 -33.04
C CYS A 33 23.74 -15.75 -32.52
N ASN A 34 23.86 -16.95 -33.10
CA ASN A 34 25.14 -17.65 -33.24
C ASN A 34 24.96 -18.94 -34.04
N GLN A 35 25.15 -18.89 -35.35
CA GLN A 35 26.10 -19.74 -36.09
C GLN A 35 25.87 -19.59 -37.60
N ALA A 36 26.98 -19.32 -38.28
CA ALA A 36 27.09 -19.35 -39.72
C ALA A 36 27.22 -20.80 -40.22
N ALA A 37 26.66 -21.05 -41.41
CA ALA A 37 27.01 -22.08 -42.38
C ALA A 37 26.85 -23.57 -41.98
N SER A 38 25.74 -24.19 -42.41
CA SER A 38 25.77 -25.32 -43.35
C SER A 38 24.36 -25.69 -43.81
N SER A 39 24.27 -26.26 -45.00
CA SER A 39 23.06 -26.52 -45.79
C SER A 39 22.12 -27.56 -45.19
N GLY A 40 20.86 -27.17 -44.96
CA GLY A 40 19.73 -28.07 -44.71
C GLY A 40 18.45 -27.24 -44.55
N GLY A 41 17.37 -27.58 -45.27
CA GLY A 41 16.10 -26.84 -45.24
C GLY A 41 15.42 -26.86 -43.85
N PRO A 42 14.37 -26.05 -43.63
CA PRO A 42 13.69 -26.01 -42.34
C PRO A 42 12.93 -27.33 -42.15
N GLY A 43 13.49 -28.23 -41.36
CA GLY A 43 12.77 -29.38 -40.84
C GLY A 43 11.82 -28.93 -39.74
N ASP A 44 10.56 -29.34 -39.83
CA ASP A 44 9.56 -29.17 -38.78
C ASP A 44 10.09 -29.79 -37.48
N VAL A 45 10.30 -28.95 -36.47
CA VAL A 45 10.53 -29.40 -35.10
C VAL A 45 9.15 -29.77 -34.54
N SER A 46 8.93 -31.05 -34.25
CA SER A 46 7.66 -31.50 -33.67
C SER A 46 7.47 -30.90 -32.27
N SER A 47 6.22 -30.61 -31.91
CA SER A 47 5.83 -30.11 -30.58
C SER A 47 6.33 -30.99 -29.42
N GLU A 48 6.60 -32.26 -29.68
CA GLU A 48 7.16 -33.24 -28.75
C GLU A 48 8.65 -33.00 -28.39
N GLN A 49 9.42 -32.32 -29.25
CA GLN A 49 10.81 -31.94 -28.94
C GLN A 49 10.89 -30.66 -28.10
N ILE A 50 9.91 -29.76 -28.23
CA ILE A 50 9.85 -28.50 -27.46
C ILE A 50 9.51 -28.76 -25.99
N GLU A 51 8.68 -29.77 -25.69
CA GLU A 51 8.30 -30.10 -24.30
C GLU A 51 9.44 -30.76 -23.50
N LYS A 52 10.46 -31.34 -24.14
CA LYS A 52 11.54 -32.06 -23.46
C LYS A 52 12.73 -31.21 -23.01
N GLU A 53 12.79 -29.93 -23.39
CA GLU A 53 13.95 -29.06 -23.11
C GLU A 53 13.68 -27.92 -22.12
N ILE A 54 12.44 -27.73 -21.67
CA ILE A 54 12.16 -26.83 -20.55
C ILE A 54 12.22 -27.65 -19.26
N LYS A 55 13.44 -27.86 -18.76
CA LYS A 55 13.60 -28.12 -17.32
C LYS A 55 13.02 -26.89 -16.60
N PRO A 56 12.22 -27.05 -15.53
CA PRO A 56 11.84 -25.93 -14.68
C PRO A 56 13.11 -25.43 -14.00
N THR A 57 13.88 -24.62 -14.73
CA THR A 57 15.06 -23.93 -14.21
C THR A 57 14.52 -22.78 -13.40
N ASP A 58 14.64 -22.95 -12.09
CA ASP A 58 14.64 -21.91 -11.07
C ASP A 58 13.46 -20.95 -11.22
N GLU A 59 12.35 -21.28 -10.55
CA GLU A 59 11.54 -20.21 -9.98
C GLU A 59 12.51 -19.30 -9.23
N VAL A 60 12.80 -18.14 -9.82
CA VAL A 60 13.31 -17.01 -9.06
C VAL A 60 12.14 -16.60 -8.19
N VAL A 61 11.94 -17.34 -7.10
CA VAL A 61 11.24 -16.85 -5.94
C VAL A 61 12.10 -15.68 -5.50
N ILE A 62 11.73 -14.48 -5.94
CA ILE A 62 12.17 -13.28 -5.25
C ILE A 62 11.51 -13.40 -3.88
N SER A 63 12.16 -14.12 -2.96
CA SER A 63 11.77 -14.15 -1.57
C SER A 63 12.03 -12.73 -1.08
N VAL A 64 11.03 -11.88 -1.21
CA VAL A 64 10.99 -10.66 -0.42
C VAL A 64 11.01 -11.15 1.01
N ASP A 65 12.04 -10.77 1.77
CA ASP A 65 12.19 -11.21 3.15
C ASP A 65 11.09 -10.56 3.98
N VAL A 66 9.94 -11.24 4.07
CA VAL A 66 8.83 -10.83 4.91
C VAL A 66 9.27 -11.03 6.35
N LYS A 67 9.16 -9.99 7.17
CA LYS A 67 9.49 -10.04 8.60
C LYS A 67 8.18 -10.21 9.37
N PRO A 68 7.80 -11.44 9.73
CA PRO A 68 6.50 -11.70 10.35
C PRO A 68 6.48 -11.16 11.78
N GLU A 69 5.35 -10.59 12.18
CA GLU A 69 5.05 -10.36 13.58
C GLU A 69 4.47 -11.61 14.25
N LYS A 70 4.35 -11.60 15.57
CA LYS A 70 3.67 -12.67 16.32
C LYS A 70 2.26 -12.95 15.79
N ASN A 71 1.54 -11.91 15.36
CA ASN A 71 0.21 -12.00 14.78
C ASN A 71 0.18 -11.24 13.44
N ASP A 72 -0.10 -11.95 12.35
CA ASP A 72 -0.46 -11.34 11.07
C ASP A 72 -1.98 -11.32 10.94
N TRP A 73 -2.57 -10.16 10.67
CA TRP A 73 -4.00 -10.01 10.50
C TRP A 73 -4.37 -8.93 9.48
N SER A 74 -5.50 -9.13 8.83
CA SER A 74 -6.16 -8.13 7.99
C SER A 74 -7.67 -8.16 8.23
N ASN A 75 -8.27 -6.99 8.39
CA ASN A 75 -9.69 -6.75 8.56
C ASN A 75 -10.14 -5.76 7.50
N ILE A 76 -10.85 -6.27 6.50
CA ILE A 76 -11.33 -5.51 5.34
C ILE A 76 -12.85 -5.49 5.37
N TRP A 77 -13.43 -4.30 5.27
CA TRP A 77 -14.87 -4.12 5.19
C TRP A 77 -15.20 -2.98 4.22
N ILE A 78 -15.99 -3.23 3.19
CA ILE A 78 -16.44 -2.23 2.21
C ILE A 78 -17.96 -2.17 2.28
N GLU A 79 -18.52 -1.00 2.62
CA GLU A 79 -19.96 -0.83 2.72
C GLU A 79 -20.61 -0.64 1.36
N ASN A 80 -21.84 -1.16 1.23
CA ASN A 80 -22.73 -0.85 0.12
C ASN A 80 -22.04 -1.06 -1.24
N THR A 81 -21.38 -2.22 -1.41
CA THR A 81 -20.63 -2.57 -2.63
C THR A 81 -21.50 -2.73 -3.85
N ASN A 82 -22.81 -2.93 -3.66
CA ASN A 82 -23.84 -3.03 -4.69
C ASN A 82 -24.56 -1.70 -4.98
N GLN A 83 -24.06 -0.58 -4.44
CA GLN A 83 -24.68 0.74 -4.48
C GLN A 83 -23.71 1.79 -5.01
N SER A 84 -24.20 2.92 -5.54
CA SER A 84 -23.36 3.96 -6.16
C SER A 84 -23.84 5.39 -5.93
N GLU A 85 -24.81 5.60 -5.03
CA GLU A 85 -25.45 6.89 -4.78
C GLU A 85 -24.55 7.86 -4.03
N LYS A 86 -23.49 7.37 -3.36
CA LYS A 86 -22.53 8.17 -2.60
C LYS A 86 -21.09 7.82 -2.99
N PRO A 87 -20.17 8.80 -2.95
CA PRO A 87 -18.74 8.50 -3.11
C PRO A 87 -18.25 7.56 -2.00
N ARG A 88 -17.25 6.74 -2.32
CA ARG A 88 -16.60 5.89 -1.32
C ARG A 88 -15.40 6.59 -0.68
N LEU A 89 -15.20 6.30 0.59
CA LEU A 89 -14.04 6.73 1.36
C LEU A 89 -13.37 5.52 2.00
N LEU A 90 -12.07 5.34 1.77
CA LEU A 90 -11.28 4.25 2.35
C LEU A 90 -10.42 4.76 3.51
N LEU A 91 -10.55 4.13 4.68
CA LEU A 91 -9.60 4.27 5.79
C LEU A 91 -8.63 3.08 5.80
N VAL A 92 -7.35 3.34 5.59
CA VAL A 92 -6.27 2.34 5.64
C VAL A 92 -5.45 2.56 6.91
N GLY A 93 -5.15 1.49 7.66
CA GLY A 93 -4.24 1.58 8.79
C GLY A 93 -4.15 0.31 9.62
N ASP A 94 -4.04 0.46 10.93
CA ASP A 94 -3.86 -0.64 11.87
C ASP A 94 -5.00 -0.65 12.93
N SER A 95 -4.73 -1.18 14.12
CA SER A 95 -5.67 -1.22 15.23
C SER A 95 -6.12 0.17 15.70
N ILE A 96 -5.31 1.22 15.50
CA ILE A 96 -5.69 2.59 15.85
C ILE A 96 -6.78 3.08 14.90
N THR A 97 -6.60 2.85 13.59
CA THR A 97 -7.61 3.15 12.58
C THR A 97 -8.91 2.40 12.83
N ASP A 98 -8.84 1.09 13.14
CA ASP A 98 -10.05 0.33 13.48
C ASP A 98 -10.73 0.88 14.74
N GLY A 99 -9.95 1.32 15.73
CA GLY A 99 -10.44 1.90 16.98
C GLY A 99 -11.33 3.13 16.80
N TYR A 100 -11.00 4.03 15.86
CA TYR A 100 -11.82 5.21 15.57
C TYR A 100 -12.78 5.03 14.37
N TYR A 101 -12.67 3.95 13.59
CA TYR A 101 -13.45 3.74 12.35
C TYR A 101 -14.97 3.93 12.54
N SER A 102 -15.57 3.27 13.54
CA SER A 102 -17.02 3.32 13.76
C SER A 102 -17.53 4.72 14.09
N ARG A 103 -16.71 5.54 14.75
CA ARG A 103 -17.03 6.94 15.06
C ARG A 103 -16.87 7.84 13.84
N VAL A 104 -15.82 7.64 13.04
CA VAL A 104 -15.68 8.34 11.75
C VAL A 104 -16.86 8.01 10.83
N LYS A 105 -17.26 6.73 10.74
CA LYS A 105 -18.45 6.29 10.00
C LYS A 105 -19.69 7.06 10.42
N LYS A 106 -19.97 7.14 11.73
CA LYS A 106 -21.12 7.87 12.25
C LYS A 106 -21.08 9.36 11.88
N ARG A 107 -19.91 10.00 11.95
CA ARG A 107 -19.74 11.43 11.64
C ARG A 107 -19.87 11.74 10.14
N LEU A 108 -19.57 10.78 9.29
CA LEU A 108 -19.63 10.90 7.83
C LEU A 108 -20.88 10.21 7.23
N GLU A 109 -21.82 9.80 8.08
CA GLU A 109 -23.08 9.22 7.66
C GLU A 109 -23.83 10.17 6.73
N GLY A 110 -24.48 9.62 5.71
CA GLY A 110 -25.16 10.44 4.69
C GLY A 110 -24.24 10.94 3.57
N GLN A 111 -22.93 11.04 3.79
CA GLN A 111 -22.00 11.68 2.84
C GLN A 111 -21.17 10.68 2.03
N TYR A 112 -20.70 9.61 2.67
CA TYR A 112 -19.85 8.60 2.04
C TYR A 112 -20.34 7.18 2.33
N TYR A 113 -19.99 6.25 1.44
CA TYR A 113 -19.90 4.83 1.78
C TYR A 113 -18.50 4.54 2.28
N LEU A 114 -18.37 4.14 3.55
CA LEU A 114 -17.06 3.91 4.14
C LEU A 114 -16.55 2.51 3.82
N ALA A 115 -15.25 2.43 3.64
CA ALA A 115 -14.49 1.20 3.62
C ALA A 115 -13.35 1.29 4.62
N ARG A 116 -12.90 0.15 5.12
CA ARG A 116 -11.63 0.03 5.84
C ARG A 116 -10.79 -1.11 5.31
N TYR A 117 -9.49 -0.88 5.39
CA TYR A 117 -8.46 -1.90 5.33
C TYR A 117 -7.52 -1.68 6.52
N THR A 118 -7.72 -2.45 7.58
CA THR A 118 -6.91 -2.39 8.79
C THR A 118 -6.11 -3.67 8.93
N THR A 119 -4.82 -3.59 9.24
CA THR A 119 -3.91 -4.74 9.23
C THR A 119 -2.70 -4.53 10.14
N SER A 120 -2.03 -5.61 10.57
CA SER A 120 -0.68 -5.52 11.16
C SER A 120 0.44 -5.40 10.12
N LYS A 121 0.14 -5.50 8.82
CA LYS A 121 1.18 -5.47 7.79
C LYS A 121 1.80 -4.08 7.67
N PHE A 122 3.12 -4.03 7.85
CA PHE A 122 3.90 -2.82 7.66
C PHE A 122 4.00 -2.46 6.17
N VAL A 123 4.21 -1.19 5.83
CA VAL A 123 4.32 -0.74 4.44
C VAL A 123 5.53 -1.33 3.71
N GLY A 124 6.52 -1.88 4.43
CA GLY A 124 7.61 -2.65 3.83
C GLY A 124 7.25 -4.10 3.46
N ASN A 125 6.07 -4.59 3.87
CA ASN A 125 5.60 -5.94 3.59
C ASN A 125 4.88 -6.00 2.23
N PRO A 126 5.30 -6.86 1.27
CA PRO A 126 4.66 -7.04 -0.05
C PRO A 126 3.16 -7.35 0.00
N ASP A 127 2.71 -8.04 1.06
CA ASP A 127 1.31 -8.42 1.20
C ASP A 127 0.44 -7.20 1.53
N PHE A 128 0.98 -6.18 2.20
CA PHE A 128 0.27 -4.91 2.43
C PHE A 128 -0.15 -4.28 1.10
N GLN A 129 0.79 -4.20 0.15
CA GLN A 129 0.56 -3.66 -1.18
C GLN A 129 -0.40 -4.52 -1.99
N THR A 130 -0.26 -5.85 -1.91
CA THR A 130 -1.09 -6.80 -2.67
C THR A 130 -2.56 -6.72 -2.26
N GLU A 131 -2.82 -6.69 -0.95
CA GLU A 131 -4.17 -6.57 -0.41
C GLU A 131 -4.79 -5.20 -0.76
N LEU A 132 -4.05 -4.10 -0.56
CA LEU A 132 -4.53 -2.76 -0.91
C LEU A 132 -4.82 -2.64 -2.41
N THR A 133 -3.92 -3.14 -3.26
CA THR A 133 -4.09 -3.12 -4.72
C THR A 133 -5.33 -3.92 -5.14
N THR A 134 -5.63 -5.03 -4.47
CA THR A 134 -6.86 -5.80 -4.71
C THR A 134 -8.11 -4.97 -4.42
N ILE A 135 -8.11 -4.20 -3.34
CA ILE A 135 -9.22 -3.30 -2.97
C ILE A 135 -9.38 -2.18 -4.01
N LEU A 136 -8.29 -1.50 -4.36
CA LEU A 136 -8.30 -0.36 -5.29
C LEU A 136 -8.64 -0.76 -6.73
N ASN A 137 -8.32 -1.98 -7.15
CA ASN A 137 -8.73 -2.50 -8.45
C ASN A 137 -10.24 -2.76 -8.57
N ARG A 138 -10.92 -2.97 -7.44
CA ARG A 138 -12.32 -3.41 -7.43
C ARG A 138 -13.30 -2.29 -7.11
N TYR A 139 -12.84 -1.24 -6.44
CA TYR A 139 -13.68 -0.13 -6.00
C TYR A 139 -12.99 1.21 -6.26
N GLU A 140 -13.75 2.16 -6.81
CA GLU A 140 -13.31 3.55 -6.91
C GLU A 140 -13.58 4.29 -5.60
N PHE A 141 -12.58 5.01 -5.11
CA PHE A 141 -12.64 5.83 -3.90
C PHE A 141 -12.42 7.30 -4.24
N LYS A 142 -13.25 8.18 -3.68
CA LYS A 142 -13.04 9.63 -3.79
C LYS A 142 -11.89 10.09 -2.88
N ILE A 143 -11.81 9.51 -1.68
CA ILE A 143 -10.79 9.82 -0.68
C ILE A 143 -10.21 8.51 -0.13
N ILE A 144 -8.88 8.47 0.02
CA ILE A 144 -8.16 7.40 0.70
C ILE A 144 -7.33 8.04 1.82
N HIS A 145 -7.71 7.82 3.07
CA HIS A 145 -6.99 8.26 4.26
C HIS A 145 -6.19 7.08 4.82
N VAL A 146 -4.87 7.25 4.92
CA VAL A 146 -3.92 6.15 5.12
C VAL A 146 -3.01 6.46 6.28
N ASN A 147 -2.86 5.50 7.18
CA ASN A 147 -1.80 5.45 8.19
C ASN A 147 -1.01 4.13 8.06
N ASN A 148 0.29 4.15 8.36
CA ASN A 148 1.08 2.94 8.60
C ASN A 148 2.34 3.31 9.40
N GLY A 149 2.52 2.74 10.59
CA GLY A 149 3.74 3.03 11.36
C GLY A 149 3.87 2.46 12.77
N LEU A 150 2.87 1.78 13.34
CA LEU A 150 2.98 1.13 14.67
C LEU A 150 3.27 -0.38 14.62
N HIS A 151 3.46 -0.92 13.42
CA HIS A 151 3.84 -2.30 13.17
C HIS A 151 5.21 -2.37 12.49
N GLY A 152 5.73 -3.57 12.29
CA GLY A 152 6.97 -3.84 11.56
C GLY A 152 8.19 -3.25 12.25
N TRP A 153 8.36 -3.45 13.55
CA TRP A 153 9.51 -2.93 14.30
C TRP A 153 10.85 -3.53 13.85
N ASP A 154 10.84 -4.69 13.20
CA ASP A 154 12.04 -5.31 12.61
C ASP A 154 12.40 -4.76 11.21
N TYR A 155 11.55 -3.90 10.65
CA TYR A 155 11.85 -3.19 9.40
C TYR A 155 12.68 -1.93 9.69
N SER A 156 13.75 -1.78 8.92
CA SER A 156 14.59 -0.59 8.91
C SER A 156 13.87 0.63 8.33
N ILE A 157 14.41 1.81 8.58
CA ILE A 157 13.89 3.05 8.00
C ILE A 157 14.02 3.07 6.46
N ASP A 158 15.05 2.44 5.89
CA ASP A 158 15.24 2.34 4.44
C ASP A 158 14.14 1.46 3.79
N GLU A 159 13.77 0.35 4.45
CA GLU A 159 12.65 -0.49 4.01
C GLU A 159 11.32 0.24 4.15
N TYR A 160 11.15 1.07 5.18
CA TYR A 160 9.98 1.93 5.33
C TYR A 160 9.89 2.96 4.20
N GLN A 161 10.99 3.67 3.91
CA GLN A 161 11.08 4.62 2.80
C GLN A 161 10.72 3.96 1.47
N LYS A 162 11.30 2.78 1.19
CA LYS A 162 10.97 2.03 -0.03
C LYS A 162 9.48 1.67 -0.07
N GLY A 163 8.92 1.18 1.02
CA GLY A 163 7.49 0.86 1.11
C GLY A 163 6.59 2.07 0.84
N LEU A 164 6.94 3.25 1.35
CA LEU A 164 6.21 4.49 1.11
C LEU A 164 6.26 4.92 -0.38
N GLU A 165 7.42 4.77 -1.03
CA GLU A 165 7.55 5.03 -2.47
C GLU A 165 6.74 4.03 -3.30
N ASP A 166 6.72 2.76 -2.90
CA ASP A 166 5.92 1.71 -3.54
C ASP A 166 4.42 2.02 -3.40
N LEU A 167 4.01 2.47 -2.22
CA LEU A 167 2.65 2.89 -1.93
C LEU A 167 2.21 4.10 -2.76
N ARG A 168 3.09 5.10 -2.96
CA ARG A 168 2.81 6.23 -3.88
C ARG A 168 2.54 5.75 -5.30
N ARG A 169 3.34 4.79 -5.80
CA ARG A 169 3.13 4.21 -7.14
C ARG A 169 1.81 3.46 -7.23
N ILE A 170 1.40 2.76 -6.17
CA ILE A 170 0.09 2.11 -6.10
C ILE A 170 -1.03 3.15 -6.22
N PHE A 171 -0.99 4.24 -5.47
CA PHE A 171 -2.01 5.29 -5.59
C PHE A 171 -2.05 5.90 -6.99
N SER A 172 -0.89 6.21 -7.58
CA SER A 172 -0.83 6.76 -8.94
C SER A 172 -1.40 5.80 -10.00
N ASN A 173 -1.27 4.49 -9.81
CA ASN A 173 -1.69 3.50 -10.81
C ASN A 173 -3.15 3.06 -10.62
N TYR A 174 -3.58 2.85 -9.37
CA TYR A 174 -4.84 2.20 -9.04
C TYR A 174 -5.88 3.16 -8.45
N ALA A 175 -5.48 4.36 -8.04
CA ALA A 175 -6.38 5.39 -7.53
C ALA A 175 -6.03 6.81 -8.03
N PRO A 176 -5.80 7.03 -9.34
CA PRO A 176 -5.26 8.29 -9.86
C PRO A 176 -6.19 9.50 -9.65
N ASN A 177 -7.48 9.27 -9.44
CA ASN A 177 -8.48 10.32 -9.20
C ASN A 177 -8.81 10.49 -7.71
N ALA A 178 -8.27 9.63 -6.84
CA ALA A 178 -8.55 9.70 -5.41
C ALA A 178 -7.72 10.80 -4.75
N LYS A 179 -8.33 11.50 -3.81
CA LYS A 179 -7.62 12.40 -2.90
C LYS A 179 -6.94 11.55 -1.82
N ILE A 180 -5.62 11.55 -1.83
CA ILE A 180 -4.82 10.80 -0.85
C ILE A 180 -4.52 11.70 0.35
N ILE A 181 -4.81 11.19 1.55
CA ILE A 181 -4.48 11.83 2.82
C ILE A 181 -3.57 10.87 3.60
N TRP A 182 -2.33 11.29 3.85
CA TRP A 182 -1.43 10.59 4.75
C TRP A 182 -1.65 11.06 6.19
N CYS A 183 -1.93 10.12 7.08
CA CYS A 183 -2.14 10.37 8.50
C CYS A 183 -0.89 9.97 9.27
N MET A 184 -0.29 10.94 9.96
CA MET A 184 0.88 10.68 10.79
C MET A 184 0.56 9.69 11.92
N THR A 185 1.51 8.79 12.16
CA THR A 185 1.45 7.77 13.19
C THR A 185 1.41 8.42 14.56
N THR A 186 0.53 7.93 15.45
CA THR A 186 0.33 8.53 16.78
C THR A 186 1.47 8.23 17.75
N PRO A 187 1.66 9.04 18.82
CA PRO A 187 2.73 8.82 19.78
C PRO A 187 2.57 7.52 20.56
N VAL A 188 3.68 6.91 20.93
CA VAL A 188 3.72 5.75 21.85
C VAL A 188 4.13 6.23 23.24
N ARG A 189 3.42 5.79 24.26
CA ARG A 189 3.65 6.13 25.67
C ARG A 189 4.27 4.95 26.44
N ASN A 190 4.84 5.26 27.59
CA ASN A 190 5.35 4.25 28.50
C ASN A 190 4.16 3.63 29.26
N GLU A 191 4.02 2.31 29.19
CA GLU A 191 2.95 1.55 29.87
C GLU A 191 2.98 1.66 31.40
N GLU A 192 4.16 1.91 32.00
CA GLU A 192 4.31 2.12 33.45
C GLU A 192 3.97 3.56 33.86
N ASN A 193 4.08 4.51 32.93
CA ASN A 193 3.79 5.92 33.16
C ASN A 193 3.40 6.63 31.86
N LEU A 194 2.09 6.77 31.62
CA LEU A 194 1.55 7.36 30.40
C LEU A 194 1.96 8.83 30.20
N ASP A 195 2.34 9.56 31.23
CA ASP A 195 2.86 10.94 31.08
C ASP A 195 4.21 10.97 30.35
N MET A 196 4.90 9.83 30.24
CA MET A 196 6.16 9.69 29.53
C MET A 196 5.97 9.02 28.17
N LEU A 197 6.77 9.46 27.20
CA LEU A 197 6.87 8.80 25.90
C LEU A 197 7.56 7.45 26.03
N GLY A 198 7.08 6.47 25.27
CA GLY A 198 7.63 5.11 25.23
C GLY A 198 8.91 5.05 24.39
N LYS A 199 9.66 3.95 24.55
CA LYS A 199 10.96 3.76 23.88
C LYS A 199 10.85 3.85 22.34
N LEU A 200 9.79 3.27 21.77
CA LEU A 200 9.55 3.25 20.32
C LEU A 200 9.07 4.60 19.76
N ASN A 201 8.81 5.60 20.60
CA ASN A 201 8.35 6.89 20.10
C ASN A 201 9.42 7.63 19.27
N GLN A 202 10.72 7.36 19.49
CA GLN A 202 11.77 7.89 18.62
C GLN A 202 11.68 7.31 17.20
N ASP A 203 11.41 6.01 17.07
CA ASP A 203 11.16 5.36 15.77
C ASP A 203 9.89 5.91 15.11
N VAL A 204 8.85 6.21 15.88
CA VAL A 204 7.63 6.87 15.38
C VAL A 204 7.94 8.27 14.83
N ILE A 205 8.74 9.06 15.54
CA ILE A 205 9.17 10.39 15.07
C ILE A 205 9.95 10.26 13.76
N GLN A 206 10.89 9.31 13.70
CA GLN A 206 11.67 9.07 12.48
C GLN A 206 10.77 8.65 11.30
N ARG A 207 9.84 7.71 11.51
CA ARG A 207 8.86 7.28 10.51
C ARG A 207 7.99 8.46 10.05
N ASN A 208 7.48 9.27 10.97
CA ASN A 208 6.67 10.44 10.60
C ASN A 208 7.44 11.47 9.77
N GLN A 209 8.72 11.71 10.09
CA GLN A 209 9.59 12.58 9.31
C GLN A 209 9.81 12.03 7.89
N THR A 210 10.19 10.75 7.77
CA THR A 210 10.37 10.09 6.47
C THR A 210 9.08 10.10 5.65
N ALA A 211 7.93 9.86 6.27
CA ALA A 211 6.65 9.92 5.58
C ALA A 211 6.27 11.34 5.16
N LEU A 212 6.60 12.36 5.94
CA LEU A 212 6.40 13.76 5.56
C LEU A 212 7.23 14.13 4.32
N GLU A 213 8.49 13.71 4.27
CA GLU A 213 9.38 13.93 3.12
C GLU A 213 8.84 13.24 1.87
N ILE A 214 8.50 11.95 1.95
CA ILE A 214 8.06 11.18 0.78
C ILE A 214 6.64 11.55 0.34
N MET A 215 5.69 11.65 1.28
CA MET A 215 4.30 11.92 0.95
C MET A 215 4.05 13.43 0.78
N GLY A 216 4.45 14.23 1.75
CA GLY A 216 4.15 15.66 1.84
C GLY A 216 4.83 16.48 0.75
N GLU A 217 6.13 16.30 0.53
CA GLU A 217 6.86 17.05 -0.53
C GLU A 217 6.37 16.71 -1.94
N ASN A 218 5.70 15.56 -2.09
CA ASN A 218 5.07 15.14 -3.33
C ASN A 218 3.56 15.43 -3.41
N GLY A 219 3.05 16.36 -2.60
CA GLY A 219 1.70 16.89 -2.70
C GLY A 219 0.58 16.03 -2.10
N VAL A 220 0.90 14.99 -1.34
CA VAL A 220 -0.09 14.24 -0.55
C VAL A 220 -0.50 15.09 0.65
N LEU A 221 -1.79 15.15 0.96
CA LEU A 221 -2.30 15.90 2.10
C LEU A 221 -1.85 15.24 3.42
N ILE A 222 -1.34 16.03 4.36
CA ILE A 222 -0.86 15.54 5.65
C ILE A 222 -1.87 15.85 6.75
N ASN A 223 -2.45 14.80 7.35
CA ASN A 223 -3.22 14.88 8.57
C ASN A 223 -2.30 14.53 9.76
N ASN A 224 -1.87 15.55 10.52
CA ASN A 224 -0.90 15.39 11.60
C ASN A 224 -1.55 14.92 12.91
N LEU A 225 -2.07 13.68 12.92
CA LEU A 225 -2.67 13.10 14.12
C LEU A 225 -1.64 12.89 15.24
N TYR A 226 -0.34 12.81 14.94
CA TYR A 226 0.71 12.76 15.97
C TYR A 226 0.64 13.97 16.90
N GLN A 227 0.69 15.16 16.31
CA GLN A 227 0.72 16.42 17.05
C GLN A 227 -0.52 16.61 17.91
N GLU A 228 -1.68 16.25 17.37
CA GLU A 228 -2.97 16.41 18.06
C GLU A 228 -3.12 15.46 19.26
N MET A 229 -2.43 14.32 19.27
CA MET A 229 -2.52 13.34 20.37
C MET A 229 -1.35 13.43 21.38
N LEU A 230 -0.28 14.16 21.04
CA LEU A 230 0.95 14.24 21.85
C LEU A 230 0.73 14.81 23.25
N GLY A 231 -0.15 15.80 23.39
CA GLY A 231 -0.43 16.50 24.65
C GLY A 231 -1.40 15.78 25.58
N HIS A 232 -1.89 14.58 25.20
CA HIS A 232 -3.05 13.96 25.84
C HIS A 232 -2.78 12.55 26.38
N PRO A 233 -2.01 12.40 27.48
CA PRO A 233 -1.84 11.10 28.15
C PRO A 233 -3.16 10.48 28.61
N GLU A 234 -4.13 11.30 28.99
CA GLU A 234 -5.46 10.89 29.43
C GLU A 234 -6.29 10.18 28.35
N TYR A 235 -5.89 10.25 27.07
CA TYR A 235 -6.56 9.58 25.97
C TYR A 235 -6.10 8.13 25.74
N TYR A 236 -5.08 7.67 26.46
CA TYR A 236 -4.49 6.35 26.25
C TYR A 236 -5.12 5.28 27.14
N GLN A 237 -5.01 4.04 26.68
CA GLN A 237 -5.15 2.85 27.50
C GLN A 237 -3.83 2.58 28.23
N ALA A 238 -3.88 1.67 29.20
CA ALA A 238 -2.71 1.31 30.02
C ALA A 238 -1.54 0.74 29.22
N ASP A 239 -1.76 0.23 28.00
CA ASP A 239 -0.69 -0.33 27.16
C ASP A 239 0.21 0.74 26.51
N GLY A 240 -0.17 2.02 26.55
CA GLY A 240 0.62 3.10 25.96
C GLY A 240 0.60 3.17 24.42
N TYR A 241 -0.17 2.32 23.73
CA TYR A 241 -0.35 2.35 22.27
C TYR A 241 -1.77 2.72 21.90
N HIS A 242 -2.75 2.04 22.48
CA HIS A 242 -4.15 2.18 22.08
C HIS A 242 -4.83 3.31 22.83
N PHE A 243 -5.80 3.92 22.17
CA PHE A 243 -6.60 4.99 22.74
C PHE A 243 -7.84 4.44 23.43
N ASN A 244 -8.22 5.08 24.53
CA ASN A 244 -9.46 4.80 25.24
C ASN A 244 -10.67 5.41 24.50
N GLN A 245 -11.84 5.40 25.14
CA GLN A 245 -13.08 5.89 24.53
C GLN A 245 -13.00 7.37 24.11
N ASP A 246 -12.39 8.21 24.95
CA ASP A 246 -12.29 9.65 24.73
C ASP A 246 -11.26 9.94 23.65
N GLY A 247 -10.10 9.27 23.71
CA GLY A 247 -9.08 9.35 22.67
C GLY A 247 -9.61 8.95 21.28
N ARG A 248 -10.33 7.83 21.19
CA ARG A 248 -10.96 7.40 19.91
C ARG A 248 -12.01 8.40 19.41
N THR A 249 -12.66 9.11 20.33
CA THR A 249 -13.65 10.14 19.98
C THR A 249 -12.95 11.39 19.43
N ALA A 250 -11.89 11.85 20.09
CA ALA A 250 -11.05 12.95 19.61
C ALA A 250 -10.43 12.63 18.24
N GLN A 251 -9.85 11.43 18.06
CA GLN A 251 -9.29 10.98 16.79
C GLN A 251 -10.35 11.01 15.67
N ALA A 252 -11.54 10.48 15.93
CA ALA A 252 -12.60 10.46 14.94
C ALA A 252 -13.06 11.86 14.54
N GLU A 253 -13.10 12.80 15.49
CA GLU A 253 -13.41 14.20 15.22
C GLU A 253 -12.35 14.87 14.34
N LEU A 254 -11.08 14.73 14.70
CA LEU A 254 -9.96 15.29 13.93
C LEU A 254 -9.93 14.72 12.51
N VAL A 255 -10.00 13.39 12.38
CA VAL A 255 -9.97 12.68 11.09
C VAL A 255 -11.16 13.07 10.22
N SER A 256 -12.39 13.02 10.74
CA SER A 256 -13.57 13.39 9.96
C SER A 256 -13.56 14.87 9.56
N SER A 257 -13.14 15.76 10.45
CA SER A 257 -13.03 17.19 10.15
C SER A 257 -11.99 17.48 9.07
N PHE A 258 -10.85 16.80 9.11
CA PHE A 258 -9.81 16.93 8.09
C PHE A 258 -10.31 16.43 6.73
N ILE A 259 -10.98 15.27 6.70
CA ILE A 259 -11.60 14.69 5.50
C ILE A 259 -12.58 15.69 4.87
N LEU A 260 -13.51 16.24 5.65
CA LEU A 260 -14.53 17.16 5.15
C LEU A 260 -13.96 18.49 4.64
N LYS A 261 -12.90 19.01 5.29
CA LYS A 261 -12.18 20.20 4.80
C LYS A 261 -11.40 19.92 3.53
N SER A 262 -11.00 18.68 3.34
CA SER A 262 -10.19 18.27 2.21
C SER A 262 -11.03 17.90 1.00
N ASP A 263 -12.32 17.56 1.13
CA ASP A 263 -13.20 17.10 0.04
C ASP A 263 -13.42 18.13 -1.07
#